data_AF-A0A7C5N0L6-F1
#
_entry.id   AF-A0A7C5N0L6-F1
#
_cell.length_a   1.000
_cell.length_b   1.000
_cell.length_c   1.000
_cell.angle_alpha   90.00
_cell.angle_beta   90.00
_cell.angle_gamma   90.00
#
_symmetry.space_group_name_H-M   'P 1'
#
loop_
_entity.id
_entity.type
_entity.pdbx_description
1 polymer ?
#
loop_
_entity_poly.entity_id
_entity_poly.type
_entity_poly.pdbx_seq_one_letter_code
_entity_poly.pdbx_strand_id
1 'polypeptide(L)'
;MQRIAYPIGNRLYLNITDRCTLVCGFCPKNTDQGPKVHDYDLTLDHRPEVEEIIAAIGDPTDYAEVVFCGFGEPTLRLKVLKAVAGWIKERGGRVRLNTDGLGSLVNKRNILPELEGLV
;
A
#
# COMPACT_ATOMS: atom_id res chain seq x y z
N MET A 1 8.01 -16.44 2.44
CA MET A 1 8.37 -15.08 2.03
C MET A 1 7.08 -14.30 1.89
N GLN A 2 6.89 -13.26 2.71
CA GLN A 2 5.69 -12.44 2.67
C GLN A 2 5.51 -11.77 1.30
N ARG A 3 4.26 -11.51 0.93
CA ARG A 3 3.93 -10.87 -0.36
C ARG A 3 3.77 -9.37 -0.19
N ILE A 4 4.81 -8.63 -0.56
CA ILE A 4 4.86 -7.16 -0.47
C ILE A 4 4.22 -6.51 -1.70
N ALA A 5 4.53 -7.01 -2.89
CA ALA A 5 3.95 -6.54 -4.15
C ALA A 5 3.26 -7.69 -4.88
N TYR A 6 2.11 -7.43 -5.51
CA TYR A 6 1.34 -8.44 -6.23
C TYR A 6 0.58 -7.83 -7.42
N PRO A 7 0.66 -8.43 -8.62
CA PRO A 7 -0.01 -7.89 -9.80
C PRO A 7 -1.47 -8.33 -9.86
N ILE A 8 -2.36 -7.41 -10.26
CA ILE A 8 -3.73 -7.73 -10.67
C ILE A 8 -4.00 -6.99 -11.98
N GLY A 9 -4.17 -7.75 -13.06
CA GLY A 9 -4.22 -7.19 -14.41
C GLY A 9 -2.90 -6.50 -14.77
N ASN A 10 -2.97 -5.25 -15.22
CA ASN A 10 -1.80 -4.43 -15.60
C ASN A 10 -1.36 -3.46 -14.49
N ARG A 11 -1.70 -3.73 -13.23
CA ARG A 11 -1.38 -2.89 -12.07
C ARG A 11 -0.60 -3.68 -11.04
N LEU A 12 0.26 -3.00 -10.29
CA LEU A 12 0.97 -3.59 -9.16
C LEU A 12 0.40 -3.06 -7.84
N TYR A 13 0.01 -3.93 -6.93
CA TYR A 13 -0.52 -3.56 -5.63
C TYR A 13 0.52 -3.78 -4.55
N LEU A 14 0.64 -2.83 -3.61
CA LEU A 14 1.60 -2.86 -2.52
C LEU A 14 0.89 -3.11 -1.19
N ASN A 15 1.27 -4.18 -0.49
CA ASN A 15 0.83 -4.56 0.84
C ASN A 15 1.88 -4.13 1.89
N ILE A 16 1.82 -2.87 2.31
CA ILE A 16 2.87 -2.27 3.16
C ILE A 16 2.56 -2.31 4.66
N THR A 17 1.35 -2.69 5.06
CA THR A 17 0.95 -2.76 6.46
C THR A 17 -0.26 -3.66 6.65
N ASP A 18 -0.32 -4.30 7.80
CA ASP A 18 -1.41 -5.14 8.30
C ASP A 18 -2.37 -4.36 9.23
N ARG A 19 -1.91 -3.24 9.78
CA ARG A 19 -2.70 -2.36 10.66
C ARG A 19 -3.68 -1.51 9.86
N CYS A 20 -4.87 -1.29 10.39
CA CYS A 20 -5.91 -0.42 9.83
C CYS A 20 -6.64 0.30 10.96
N THR A 21 -7.28 1.43 10.67
CA THR A 21 -8.07 2.17 11.67
C THR A 21 -9.48 1.63 11.84
N LEU A 22 -9.94 0.83 10.87
CA LEU A 22 -11.28 0.26 10.84
C LEU A 22 -11.26 -1.24 11.10
N VAL A 23 -12.38 -1.72 11.66
CA VAL A 23 -12.73 -3.14 11.79
C VAL A 23 -13.98 -3.41 10.96
N CYS A 24 -13.87 -3.24 9.64
CA CYS A 24 -15.00 -3.41 8.73
C CYS A 24 -15.51 -4.86 8.80
N GLY A 25 -16.83 -5.03 8.96
CA GLY A 25 -17.47 -6.35 9.06
C GLY A 25 -17.38 -7.20 7.79
N PHE A 26 -17.11 -6.58 6.64
CA PHE A 26 -16.92 -7.26 5.36
C PHE A 26 -15.44 -7.53 5.02
N CYS A 27 -14.48 -7.13 5.86
CA CYS A 27 -13.06 -7.27 5.53
C CYS A 27 -12.57 -8.70 5.78
N PRO A 28 -12.06 -9.42 4.75
CA PRO A 28 -11.64 -10.82 4.90
C PRO A 28 -10.65 -11.07 6.05
N LYS A 29 -9.75 -10.13 6.36
CA LYS A 29 -8.79 -10.23 7.47
C LYS A 29 -9.42 -10.42 8.85
N ASN A 30 -10.69 -10.02 9.02
CA ASN A 30 -11.44 -10.13 10.28
C ASN A 30 -12.33 -11.38 10.31
N THR A 31 -12.17 -12.28 9.33
CA THR A 31 -12.94 -13.52 9.19
C THR A 31 -11.99 -14.72 9.11
N ASP A 32 -12.54 -15.93 9.16
CA ASP A 32 -11.76 -17.17 9.02
C ASP A 32 -11.08 -17.30 7.64
N GLN A 33 -11.42 -16.46 6.65
CA GLN A 33 -10.75 -16.44 5.34
C GLN A 33 -9.32 -15.89 5.42
N GLY A 34 -9.03 -15.00 6.38
CA GLY A 34 -7.75 -14.32 6.50
C GLY A 34 -7.51 -13.24 5.43
N PRO A 35 -6.32 -12.61 5.42
CA PRO A 35 -5.97 -11.52 4.51
C PRO A 35 -5.63 -12.06 3.11
N LYS A 36 -6.62 -12.60 2.39
CA LYS A 36 -6.46 -13.17 1.05
C LYS A 36 -7.24 -12.38 0.00
N VAL A 37 -6.62 -12.18 -1.16
CA VAL A 37 -7.26 -11.57 -2.33
C VAL A 37 -6.87 -12.35 -3.59
N HIS A 38 -7.85 -12.84 -4.35
CA HIS A 38 -7.61 -13.85 -5.40
C HIS A 38 -6.78 -15.03 -4.84
N ASP A 39 -5.70 -15.42 -5.53
CA ASP A 39 -4.77 -16.46 -5.11
C ASP A 39 -3.60 -15.92 -4.25
N TYR A 40 -3.68 -14.65 -3.83
CA TYR A 40 -2.64 -14.01 -3.03
C TYR A 40 -2.97 -14.05 -1.54
N ASP A 41 -2.15 -14.77 -0.78
CA ASP A 41 -2.04 -14.59 0.67
C ASP A 41 -1.17 -13.36 0.97
N LEU A 42 -1.75 -12.39 1.68
CA LEU A 42 -1.14 -11.11 2.04
C LEU A 42 -0.78 -11.02 3.53
N THR A 43 -0.69 -12.16 4.22
CA THR A 43 -0.14 -12.22 5.57
C THR A 43 1.28 -11.67 5.57
N LEU A 44 1.55 -10.74 6.49
CA LEU A 44 2.87 -10.13 6.68
C LEU A 44 3.55 -10.75 7.89
N ASP A 45 4.79 -11.21 7.72
CA ASP A 45 5.65 -11.66 8.81
C ASP A 45 6.18 -10.42 9.58
N HIS A 46 6.50 -9.36 8.84
CA HIS A 46 6.84 -8.04 9.35
C HIS A 46 6.32 -6.92 8.43
N ARG A 47 6.23 -5.70 8.94
CA ARG A 47 5.92 -4.53 8.10
C ARG A 47 7.17 -4.18 7.28
N PRO A 48 7.13 -4.25 5.93
CA PRO A 48 8.32 -4.14 5.11
C PRO A 48 8.92 -2.73 5.10
N GLU A 49 10.23 -2.59 5.09
CA GLU A 49 10.89 -1.28 4.98
C GLU A 49 10.86 -0.74 3.54
N VAL A 50 11.26 0.52 3.36
CA VAL A 50 11.21 1.21 2.04
C VAL A 50 11.98 0.43 0.98
N GLU A 51 13.15 -0.09 1.32
CA GLU A 51 14.04 -0.82 0.43
C GLU A 51 13.43 -2.16 0.01
N GLU A 52 12.74 -2.86 0.93
CA GLU A 52 12.05 -4.11 0.64
C GLU A 52 10.87 -3.88 -0.32
N ILE A 53 10.15 -2.77 -0.14
CA ILE A 53 9.04 -2.40 -1.03
C ILE A 53 9.55 -2.04 -2.42
N ILE A 54 10.62 -1.23 -2.51
CA ILE A 54 11.25 -0.86 -3.78
C ILE A 54 11.77 -2.11 -4.52
N ALA A 55 12.47 -3.00 -3.82
CA ALA A 55 12.95 -4.25 -4.40
C ALA A 55 11.80 -5.12 -4.91
N ALA A 56 10.66 -5.15 -4.21
CA ALA A 56 9.48 -5.88 -4.63
C ALA A 56 8.75 -5.24 -5.83
N ILE A 57 8.92 -3.94 -6.07
CA ILE A 57 8.33 -3.24 -7.22
C ILE A 57 9.03 -3.58 -8.52
N GLY A 58 10.37 -3.62 -8.54
CA GLY A 58 11.13 -3.72 -9.78
C GLY A 58 11.04 -2.44 -10.61
N ASP A 59 10.79 -2.55 -11.92
CA ASP A 59 10.55 -1.37 -12.77
C ASP A 59 9.08 -0.92 -12.67
N PRO A 60 8.80 0.27 -12.11
CA PRO A 60 7.42 0.74 -11.97
C PRO A 60 6.75 1.08 -13.31
N THR A 61 7.49 1.21 -14.40
CA THR A 61 6.94 1.52 -15.74
C THR A 61 6.35 0.30 -16.44
N ASP A 62 6.63 -0.91 -15.95
CA ASP A 62 6.01 -2.16 -16.41
C ASP A 62 4.50 -2.23 -16.11
N TYR A 63 4.01 -1.33 -15.25
CA TYR A 63 2.63 -1.30 -14.78
C TYR A 63 1.94 0.01 -15.16
N ALA A 64 0.62 -0.07 -15.41
CA ALA A 64 -0.19 1.12 -15.66
C ALA A 64 -0.25 2.04 -14.42
N GLU A 65 -0.26 1.46 -13.22
CA GLU A 65 -0.13 2.15 -11.94
C GLU A 65 0.35 1.20 -10.85
N VAL A 66 1.06 1.76 -9.86
CA VAL A 66 1.43 1.12 -8.60
C VAL A 66 0.50 1.64 -7.50
N VAL A 67 -0.21 0.73 -6.84
CA VAL A 67 -1.33 1.04 -5.95
C VAL A 67 -0.97 0.69 -4.50
N PHE A 68 -0.92 1.69 -3.62
CA PHE A 68 -0.89 1.45 -2.17
C PHE A 68 -2.25 0.92 -1.73
N CYS A 69 -2.30 -0.34 -1.32
CA CYS A 69 -3.52 -1.07 -0.98
C CYS A 69 -3.18 -2.22 0.01
N GLY A 70 -4.01 -3.27 0.04
CA GLY A 70 -3.83 -4.44 0.90
C GLY A 70 -4.85 -4.49 2.03
N PHE A 71 -4.51 -5.16 3.12
CA PHE A 71 -5.42 -5.37 4.25
C PHE A 71 -5.24 -4.37 5.40
N GLY A 72 -4.19 -3.55 5.36
CA GLY A 72 -4.00 -2.41 6.25
C GLY A 72 -4.34 -1.07 5.59
N GLU A 73 -4.28 -0.01 6.39
CA GLU A 73 -4.44 1.38 5.95
C GLU A 73 -3.06 2.00 5.66
N PRO A 74 -2.71 2.29 4.39
CA PRO A 74 -1.37 2.75 4.02
C PRO A 74 -0.94 4.05 4.69
N THR A 75 -1.88 4.96 4.99
CA THR A 75 -1.57 6.25 5.62
C THR A 75 -1.11 6.14 7.08
N LEU A 76 -1.24 4.96 7.70
CA LEU A 76 -0.60 4.65 8.99
C LEU A 76 0.93 4.59 8.89
N ARG A 77 1.46 4.36 7.68
CA ARG A 77 2.89 4.39 7.36
C ARG A 77 3.21 5.54 6.42
N LEU A 78 2.65 6.73 6.67
CA LEU A 78 2.76 7.90 5.79
C LEU A 78 4.20 8.20 5.32
N LYS A 79 5.20 8.10 6.20
CA LYS A 79 6.61 8.33 5.82
C LYS A 79 7.10 7.33 4.76
N VAL A 80 6.80 6.05 4.94
CA VAL A 80 7.16 4.97 4.01
C VAL A 80 6.40 5.11 2.71
N LEU A 81 5.09 5.38 2.78
CA LEU A 81 4.25 5.66 1.62
C LEU A 81 4.84 6.79 0.78
N LYS A 82 5.15 7.94 1.38
CA LYS A 82 5.72 9.09 0.66
C LYS A 82 7.07 8.77 0.03
N ALA A 83 7.96 8.08 0.74
CA ALA A 83 9.28 7.71 0.23
C ALA A 83 9.17 6.79 -1.00
N VAL A 84 8.35 5.74 -0.91
CA VAL A 84 8.12 4.82 -2.02
C VAL A 84 7.40 5.51 -3.19
N ALA A 85 6.39 6.34 -2.92
CA ALA A 85 5.67 7.09 -3.95
C ALA A 85 6.60 8.04 -4.73
N GLY A 86 7.47 8.77 -4.02
CA GLY A 86 8.49 9.63 -4.63
C GLY A 86 9.42 8.84 -5.54
N TRP A 87 9.95 7.72 -5.04
CA TRP A 87 10.83 6.84 -5.81
C TRP A 87 10.17 6.30 -7.09
N ILE A 88 8.88 5.94 -7.03
CA ILE A 88 8.09 5.49 -8.19
C ILE A 88 7.96 6.63 -9.21
N LYS A 89 7.58 7.83 -8.77
CA LYS A 89 7.38 9.00 -9.63
C LYS A 89 8.67 9.43 -10.33
N GLU A 90 9.79 9.43 -9.61
CA GLU A 90 11.12 9.71 -10.17
C GLU A 90 11.52 8.75 -11.30
N ARG A 91 10.94 7.55 -11.32
CA ARG A 91 11.15 6.51 -12.35
C ARG A 91 10.06 6.47 -13.42
N GLY A 92 9.19 7.47 -13.47
CA GLY A 92 8.14 7.58 -14.48
C GLY A 92 6.91 6.70 -14.20
N GLY A 93 6.85 6.03 -13.05
CA GLY A 93 5.69 5.26 -12.64
C GLY A 93 4.52 6.13 -12.21
N ARG A 94 3.30 5.59 -12.32
CA ARG A 94 2.09 6.21 -11.75
C ARG A 94 1.80 5.61 -10.39
N VAL A 95 1.35 6.44 -9.47
CA VAL A 95 1.01 6.03 -8.10
C VAL A 95 -0.47 6.28 -7.87
N ARG A 96 -1.12 5.37 -7.14
CA ARG A 96 -2.48 5.52 -6.62
C ARG A 96 -2.52 5.11 -5.15
N LEU A 97 -3.34 5.79 -4.36
CA LEU A 97 -3.59 5.45 -2.97
C LEU A 97 -5.05 5.00 -2.78
N ASN A 98 -5.25 3.78 -2.28
CA ASN A 98 -6.52 3.37 -1.70
C ASN A 98 -6.45 3.56 -0.17
N THR A 99 -7.38 4.31 0.40
CA THR A 99 -7.40 4.66 1.82
C THR A 99 -8.82 4.57 2.38
N ASP A 100 -8.92 4.28 3.68
CA ASP A 100 -10.17 4.39 4.46
C ASP A 100 -10.62 5.84 4.71
N GLY A 101 -9.80 6.82 4.32
CA GLY A 101 -10.11 8.24 4.42
C GLY A 101 -9.75 8.88 5.76
N LEU A 102 -9.17 8.14 6.71
CA LEU A 102 -8.85 8.63 8.05
C LEU A 102 -7.38 9.05 8.23
N GLY A 103 -6.60 9.13 7.14
CA GLY A 103 -5.17 9.44 7.19
C GLY A 103 -4.82 10.75 7.90
N SER A 104 -5.55 11.85 7.63
CA SER A 104 -5.34 13.13 8.34
C SER A 104 -5.66 13.03 9.82
N LEU A 105 -6.71 12.28 10.18
CA LEU A 105 -7.12 12.10 11.57
C LEU A 105 -6.03 11.37 12.36
N VAL A 106 -5.50 10.26 11.83
CA VAL A 106 -4.45 9.49 12.51
C VAL A 106 -3.14 10.26 12.62
N ASN A 107 -2.78 11.01 11.58
CA ASN A 107 -1.56 11.81 11.56
C ASN A 107 -1.71 13.16 12.30
N LYS A 108 -2.89 13.45 12.85
CA LYS A 108 -3.24 14.66 13.61
C LYS A 108 -2.96 15.97 12.87
N ARG A 109 -3.02 15.96 11.54
CA ARG A 109 -2.79 17.11 10.65
C ARG A 109 -3.34 16.84 9.26
N ASN A 110 -3.51 17.89 8.45
CA ASN A 110 -3.87 17.74 7.04
C ASN A 110 -2.69 17.14 6.25
N ILE A 111 -2.85 15.92 5.73
CA ILE A 111 -1.80 15.24 4.96
C ILE A 111 -1.92 15.46 3.45
N LEU A 112 -3.00 16.09 2.96
CA LEU A 112 -3.21 16.27 1.51
C LEU A 112 -2.08 17.08 0.84
N PRO A 113 -1.59 18.21 1.41
CA PRO A 113 -0.47 18.94 0.81
C PRO A 113 0.83 18.13 0.79
N GLU A 114 0.98 17.16 1.69
CA GLU A 114 2.15 16.27 1.71
C GLU A 114 2.08 15.17 0.65
N LEU A 115 0.88 14.88 0.14
CA LEU A 115 0.58 13.84 -0.83
C LEU A 115 0.45 14.38 -2.25
N GLU A 116 0.25 15.69 -2.40
CA GLU A 116 0.18 16.35 -3.69
C GLU A 116 1.44 16.08 -4.54
N GLY A 117 1.23 15.66 -5.79
CA GLY A 117 2.30 15.25 -6.71
C GLY A 117 2.86 13.85 -6.47
N LEU A 118 2.60 13.23 -5.32
CA LEU A 118 3.06 11.87 -4.99
C LEU A 118 2.04 10.79 -5.34
N VAL A 119 0.75 11.04 -5.10
CA VAL A 119 -0.36 10.09 -5.32
C VAL A 119 -1.44 10.65 -6.22
#